data_AF-B9R980-F1
#
_entry.id   AF-B9R980-F1
#
_cell.length_a   1.000
_cell.length_b   1.000
_cell.length_c   1.000
_cell.angle_alpha   90.00
_cell.angle_beta   90.00
_cell.angle_gamma   90.00
#
_symmetry.space_group_name_H-M   'P 1'
#
loop_
_entity.id
_entity.type
_entity.pdbx_description
1 polymer ?
#
loop_
_entity_poly.entity_id
_entity_poly.type
_entity_poly.pdbx_seq_one_letter_code
_entity_poly.pdbx_strand_id
1 'polypeptide(L)'
;MSSRRSGAASKFTQDELNDLVLKLQALLPQLNQRQASRVSVSKILQETCSYIRSLQSEADDLSEKLSQLLDSFNIADVDIETLRSNLQQ
;
A
#
# COMPACT_ATOMS: atom_id res chain seq x y z
N MET A 1 -16.11 -9.83 -45.08
CA MET A 1 -16.93 -9.14 -44.05
C MET A 1 -16.61 -9.75 -42.70
N SER A 2 -16.44 -8.88 -41.71
CA SER A 2 -15.75 -9.06 -40.44
C SER A 2 -16.32 -10.16 -39.53
N SER A 3 -15.47 -11.09 -39.10
CA SER A 3 -15.79 -11.98 -37.97
C SER A 3 -14.80 -11.73 -36.83
N ARG A 4 -15.27 -10.84 -35.94
CA ARG A 4 -15.12 -10.85 -34.49
C ARG A 4 -13.72 -11.16 -33.96
N ARG A 5 -13.00 -10.07 -33.67
CA ARG A 5 -11.99 -9.99 -32.62
C ARG A 5 -12.66 -10.31 -31.27
N SER A 6 -12.88 -11.59 -30.96
CA SER A 6 -13.16 -12.02 -29.59
C SER A 6 -11.89 -11.80 -28.80
N GLY A 7 -11.94 -10.76 -27.96
CA GLY A 7 -10.81 -10.17 -27.28
C GLY A 7 -9.91 -11.18 -26.57
N ALA A 8 -8.63 -10.88 -26.62
CA ALA A 8 -7.62 -11.30 -25.67
C ALA A 8 -7.98 -10.78 -24.27
N ALA A 9 -9.08 -11.27 -23.69
CA ALA A 9 -9.21 -11.32 -22.25
C ALA A 9 -8.09 -12.25 -21.81
N SER A 10 -6.95 -11.63 -21.47
CA SER A 10 -5.77 -12.27 -20.92
C SER A 10 -6.23 -13.33 -19.93
N LYS A 11 -6.14 -14.60 -20.33
CA LYS A 11 -6.47 -15.72 -19.46
C LYS A 11 -5.33 -15.82 -18.48
N PHE A 12 -5.41 -15.03 -17.40
CA PHE A 12 -4.51 -15.12 -16.27
C PHE A 12 -4.40 -16.61 -15.91
N THR A 13 -3.20 -17.15 -16.01
CA THR A 13 -2.95 -18.56 -15.71
C THR A 13 -3.06 -18.77 -14.20
N GLN A 14 -3.36 -19.99 -13.77
CA GLN A 14 -3.45 -20.30 -12.34
C GLN A 14 -2.12 -20.03 -11.61
N ASP A 15 -1.00 -20.22 -12.31
CA ASP A 15 0.34 -19.97 -11.79
C ASP A 15 0.61 -18.47 -11.61
N GLU A 16 0.22 -17.64 -12.58
CA GLU A 16 0.31 -16.17 -12.44
C GLU A 16 -0.57 -15.65 -11.30
N LEU A 17 -1.76 -16.24 -11.11
CA LEU A 17 -2.65 -15.89 -9.99
C LEU A 17 -2.01 -16.26 -8.65
N ASN A 18 -1.44 -17.46 -8.54
CA ASN A 18 -0.75 -17.91 -7.33
C ASN A 18 0.47 -17.04 -7.01
N ASP A 19 1.29 -16.68 -8.01
CA ASP A 19 2.44 -15.79 -7.83
C ASP A 19 2.02 -14.40 -7.33
N LEU A 20 0.92 -13.85 -7.88
CA LEU A 20 0.38 -12.58 -7.42
C LEU A 20 -0.09 -12.65 -5.96
N VAL A 21 -0.76 -13.74 -5.57
CA VAL A 21 -1.20 -13.95 -4.18
C VAL A 21 -0.01 -14.06 -3.22
N LEU A 22 1.06 -14.77 -3.61
CA LEU A 22 2.28 -14.87 -2.80
C LEU A 22 2.96 -13.51 -2.63
N LYS A 23 3.02 -12.70 -3.69
CA LYS A 23 3.53 -11.32 -3.63
C LYS A 23 2.69 -10.44 -2.70
N LEU A 24 1.36 -10.53 -2.79
CA LEU A 24 0.47 -9.79 -1.88
C LEU A 24 0.69 -10.21 -0.43
N GLN A 25 0.81 -11.52 -0.16
CA GLN A 25 1.05 -12.03 1.19
C GLN A 25 2.36 -11.50 1.78
N ALA A 26 3.43 -11.45 1.00
CA ALA A 26 4.74 -10.96 1.44
C ALA A 26 4.75 -9.46 1.81
N LEU A 27 3.79 -8.68 1.29
CA LEU A 27 3.65 -7.26 1.61
C LEU A 27 2.82 -7.00 2.87
N LEU A 28 2.20 -8.03 3.46
CA LEU A 28 1.31 -7.86 4.61
C LEU A 28 2.05 -8.05 5.93
N PRO A 29 2.15 -6.99 6.77
CA PRO A 29 2.90 -7.06 8.02
C PRO A 29 2.34 -8.11 8.99
N GLN A 30 1.02 -8.30 9.01
CA GLN A 30 0.35 -9.27 9.89
C GLN A 30 0.58 -10.73 9.46
N LEU A 31 0.77 -10.98 8.15
CA LEU A 31 0.99 -12.32 7.61
C LEU A 31 2.47 -12.69 7.58
N ASN A 32 3.37 -11.69 7.59
CA ASN A 32 4.80 -11.91 7.76
C ASN A 32 5.17 -12.37 9.20
N GLN A 33 4.42 -11.93 10.22
CA GLN A 33 4.70 -12.30 11.62
C GLN A 33 4.14 -13.68 12.00
N ARG A 34 2.99 -14.06 11.42
CA ARG A 34 2.34 -15.34 11.69
C ARG A 34 2.80 -16.33 10.62
N GLN A 35 3.83 -17.10 10.94
CA GLN A 35 4.35 -18.21 10.13
C GLN A 35 3.24 -18.87 9.30
N ALA A 36 3.48 -18.93 7.99
CA ALA A 36 2.59 -19.27 6.88
C ALA A 36 1.69 -20.52 7.07
N SER A 37 0.82 -20.52 8.08
CA SER A 37 -0.32 -21.42 8.16
C SER A 37 -1.21 -21.08 6.97
N ARG A 38 -1.71 -22.07 6.23
CA ARG A 38 -2.55 -21.93 5.03
C ARG A 38 -3.62 -20.83 5.20
N VAL A 39 -3.30 -19.61 4.83
CA VAL A 39 -4.24 -18.50 4.77
C VAL A 39 -4.96 -18.62 3.43
N SER A 40 -6.29 -18.53 3.44
CA SER A 40 -7.05 -18.60 2.18
C SER A 40 -6.77 -17.38 1.32
N VAL A 41 -6.86 -17.53 -0.01
CA VAL A 41 -6.71 -16.41 -0.97
C VAL A 41 -7.67 -15.27 -0.63
N SER A 42 -8.91 -15.58 -0.28
CA SER A 42 -9.91 -14.58 0.14
C SER A 42 -9.46 -13.77 1.35
N LYS A 43 -8.84 -14.44 2.34
CA LYS A 43 -8.30 -13.76 3.52
C LYS A 43 -7.09 -12.89 3.18
N ILE A 44 -6.19 -13.36 2.30
CA ILE A 44 -5.05 -12.55 1.81
C ILE A 44 -5.57 -11.28 1.14
N LEU A 45 -6.52 -11.39 0.22
CA LEU A 45 -7.11 -10.24 -0.47
C LEU A 45 -7.80 -9.28 0.50
N GLN A 46 -8.54 -9.81 1.49
CA GLN A 46 -9.18 -8.99 2.51
C GLN A 46 -8.16 -8.20 3.33
N GLU A 47 -7.10 -8.86 3.79
CA GLU A 47 -6.01 -8.21 4.54
C GLU A 47 -5.29 -7.19 3.67
N THR A 48 -5.05 -7.47 2.38
CA THR A 48 -4.50 -6.51 1.43
C THR A 48 -5.37 -5.25 1.33
N CYS A 49 -6.68 -5.40 1.12
CA CYS A 49 -7.56 -4.24 1.04
C CYS A 49 -7.61 -3.45 2.35
N SER A 50 -7.58 -4.13 3.49
CA SER A 50 -7.53 -3.47 4.80
C SER A 50 -6.23 -2.72 5.00
N TYR A 51 -5.10 -3.32 4.65
CA TYR A 51 -3.79 -2.68 4.78
C TYR A 51 -3.64 -1.45 3.88
N ILE A 52 -4.13 -1.51 2.63
CA ILE A 52 -4.17 -0.35 1.74
C ILE A 52 -4.98 0.80 2.36
N ARG A 53 -6.15 0.51 2.93
CA ARG A 53 -6.95 1.54 3.61
C ARG A 53 -6.24 2.14 4.82
N SER A 54 -5.57 1.32 5.62
CA SER A 54 -4.78 1.79 6.76
C SER A 54 -3.62 2.69 6.31
N LEU A 55 -2.89 2.30 5.25
CA LEU A 55 -1.81 3.12 4.69
C LEU A 55 -2.32 4.45 4.13
N GLN A 56 -3.48 4.46 3.47
CA GLN A 56 -4.11 5.69 2.98
C GLN A 56 -4.45 6.61 4.15
N SER A 57 -5.08 6.09 5.21
CA SER A 57 -5.38 6.87 6.42
C SER A 57 -4.11 7.41 7.09
N GLU A 58 -3.06 6.60 7.19
CA GLU A 58 -1.79 7.03 7.79
C GLU A 58 -1.12 8.12 6.95
N ALA A 59 -1.18 8.01 5.62
CA ALA A 59 -0.67 9.04 4.71
C ALA A 59 -1.47 10.35 4.86
N ASP A 60 -2.79 10.28 4.94
CA ASP A 60 -3.66 11.44 5.16
C ASP A 60 -3.38 12.10 6.52
N ASP A 61 -3.32 11.31 7.60
CA ASP A 61 -3.03 11.78 8.97
C ASP A 61 -1.64 12.44 9.05
N LEU A 62 -0.64 11.84 8.39
CA LEU A 62 0.71 12.39 8.35
C LEU A 62 0.75 13.70 7.54
N SER A 63 0.02 13.76 6.42
CA SER A 63 -0.10 14.98 5.61
C SER A 63 -0.75 16.12 6.40
N GLU A 64 -1.78 15.82 7.19
CA GLU A 64 -2.43 16.81 8.04
C GLU A 64 -1.46 17.31 9.13
N LYS A 65 -0.79 16.40 9.84
CA LYS A 65 0.21 16.76 10.87
C LYS A 65 1.34 17.61 10.31
N LEU A 66 1.85 17.28 9.12
CA LEU A 66 2.88 18.07 8.45
C LEU A 66 2.37 19.46 8.09
N SER A 67 1.12 19.57 7.60
CA SER A 67 0.49 20.86 7.28
C SER A 67 0.38 21.72 8.54
N GLN A 68 -0.11 21.14 9.64
CA GLN A 68 -0.23 21.82 10.94
C GLN A 68 1.13 22.26 11.49
N LEU A 69 2.17 21.42 11.37
CA LEU A 69 3.53 21.78 11.77
C LEU A 69 4.03 22.96 10.94
N LEU A 70 3.91 22.91 9.62
CA LEU A 70 4.33 24.01 8.74
C LEU A 70 3.59 25.31 9.03
N ASP A 71 2.28 25.24 9.27
CA ASP A 71 1.47 26.41 9.66
C ASP A 71 1.91 26.96 11.03
N SER A 72 2.23 26.08 11.98
CA SER A 72 2.75 26.49 13.30
C SER A 72 4.13 27.16 13.22
N PHE A 73 4.93 26.80 12.21
CA PHE A 73 6.26 27.36 11.96
C PHE A 73 6.23 28.64 11.12
N ASN A 74 5.10 29.01 10.51
CA ASN A 74 4.96 30.21 9.70
C ASN A 74 4.79 31.51 10.52
N ILE A 75 5.30 31.54 11.74
CA ILE A 75 5.55 32.78 12.49
C ILE A 75 6.96 32.68 13.13
N ALA A 76 7.99 32.43 12.32
CA ALA A 76 9.19 33.30 12.25
C ALA A 76 10.49 32.63 11.77
N ASP A 77 10.70 31.31 11.89
CA ASP A 77 12.09 30.80 11.80
C ASP A 77 12.21 29.28 11.62
N VAL A 78 11.82 28.71 10.47
CA VAL A 78 12.20 27.31 10.17
C VAL A 78 12.91 27.17 8.85
N ASP A 79 14.20 26.91 8.97
CA ASP A 79 15.07 26.43 7.91
C ASP A 79 14.70 24.99 7.55
N ILE A 80 14.51 24.74 6.25
CA ILE A 80 14.08 23.46 5.67
C ILE A 80 15.04 22.31 6.03
N GLU A 81 16.31 22.62 6.35
CA GLU A 81 17.33 21.70 6.86
C GLU A 81 16.91 20.98 8.16
N THR A 82 16.18 21.64 9.07
CA THR A 82 15.81 21.04 10.37
C THR A 82 14.66 20.03 10.25
N LEU A 83 13.76 20.24 9.29
CA LEU A 83 12.68 19.31 8.96
C LEU A 83 13.21 18.02 8.32
N ARG A 84 14.26 18.14 7.50
CA ARG A 84 14.89 17.01 6.81
C ARG A 84 15.56 16.02 7.77
N SER A 85 16.17 16.53 8.84
CA SER A 85 16.85 15.69 9.84
C SER A 85 15.89 14.91 10.75
N ASN A 86 14.69 15.45 11.02
CA ASN A 86 13.68 14.78 11.86
C ASN A 86 12.94 13.65 11.13
N LEU A 87 12.75 13.75 9.81
CA LEU A 87 12.09 12.70 9.01
C LEU A 87 13.02 11.52 8.68
N GLN A 88 14.31 11.61 9.02
CA GLN A 88 15.32 10.58 8.77
C GLN A 88 15.70 9.75 10.02
N GLN A 89 14.99 9.93 11.15
CA GLN A 89 15.13 9.11 12.36
C GLN A 89 13.98 8.12 12.50
#